data_AF-A0AA97HP19-F1
#
_entry.id   AF-A0AA97HP19-F1
#
_cell.length_a   1.000
_cell.length_b   1.000
_cell.length_c   1.000
_cell.angle_alpha   90.00
_cell.angle_beta   90.00
_cell.angle_gamma   90.00
#
_symmetry.space_group_name_H-M   'P 1'
#
loop_
_entity.id
_entity.type
_entity.pdbx_description
1 polymer ?
#
loop_
_entity_poly.entity_id
_entity_poly.type
_entity_poly.pdbx_seq_one_letter_code
_entity_poly.pdbx_strand_id
1 'polypeptide(L)'
;MLHQITYLLFKLNLVQPSEKAILFWMHSLDVEKLEYALKHGNYNTRRLAAEALEHAGKCSSVPVLLHAINDKVQNVSIAALNALEALGCNDELVISITRKRFNWVKEVRDKEAKREANKGKKHKIYRWERASKKSFDRVKEQLKRPIR
;
A
#
# COMPACT_ATOMS: atom_id res chain seq x y z
N MET A 1 30.23 -12.55 -18.54
CA MET A 1 31.40 -12.31 -17.66
C MET A 1 31.15 -11.17 -16.67
N LEU A 2 31.08 -9.90 -17.11
CA LEU A 2 30.88 -8.76 -16.19
C LEU A 2 29.62 -8.85 -15.31
N HIS A 3 28.47 -9.27 -15.85
CA HIS A 3 27.21 -9.36 -15.10
C HIS A 3 27.20 -10.43 -13.99
N GLN A 4 27.98 -11.51 -14.13
CA GLN A 4 28.13 -12.52 -13.08
C GLN A 4 28.97 -11.98 -11.93
N ILE A 5 30.05 -11.26 -12.25
CA ILE A 5 30.90 -10.58 -11.26
C ILE A 5 30.08 -9.54 -10.50
N THR A 6 29.30 -8.71 -11.19
CA THR A 6 28.45 -7.70 -10.51
C THR A 6 27.43 -8.35 -9.58
N TYR A 7 26.81 -9.46 -9.98
CA TYR A 7 25.85 -10.17 -9.13
C TYR A 7 26.50 -10.77 -7.88
N LEU A 8 27.73 -11.31 -8.00
CA LEU A 8 28.52 -11.75 -6.85
C LEU A 8 28.84 -10.60 -5.89
N LEU A 9 29.27 -9.44 -6.42
CA LEU A 9 29.53 -8.25 -5.61
C LEU A 9 28.27 -7.77 -4.86
N PHE A 10 27.11 -7.89 -5.49
CA PHE A 10 25.83 -7.59 -4.84
C PHE A 10 25.52 -8.57 -3.71
N LYS A 11 25.74 -9.88 -3.92
CA LYS A 11 25.56 -10.89 -2.86
C LYS A 11 26.45 -10.66 -1.64
N LEU A 12 27.63 -10.08 -1.85
CA LEU A 12 28.57 -9.71 -0.80
C LEU A 12 28.27 -8.35 -0.15
N ASN A 13 27.16 -7.70 -0.52
CA ASN A 13 26.77 -6.35 -0.07
C ASN A 13 27.81 -5.24 -0.37
N LEU A 14 28.68 -5.46 -1.37
CA LEU A 14 29.72 -4.48 -1.73
C LEU A 14 29.19 -3.39 -2.67
N VAL A 15 28.17 -3.72 -3.47
CA VAL A 15 27.54 -2.80 -4.42
C VAL A 15 26.02 -3.03 -4.40
N GLN A 16 25.24 -1.99 -4.70
CA GLN A 16 23.78 -2.10 -4.87
C GLN A 16 23.43 -2.34 -6.34
N PRO A 17 22.36 -3.10 -6.65
CA PRO A 17 21.90 -3.26 -8.02
C PRO A 17 21.54 -1.89 -8.63
N SER A 18 21.93 -1.66 -9.87
CA SER A 18 21.50 -0.47 -10.63
C SER A 18 20.21 -0.74 -11.39
N GLU A 19 19.45 0.30 -11.73
CA GLU A 19 18.27 0.19 -12.60
C GLU A 19 18.56 -0.53 -13.92
N LYS A 20 19.68 -0.21 -14.59
CA LYS A 20 20.12 -0.90 -15.82
C LYS A 20 20.30 -2.41 -15.63
N ALA A 21 20.75 -2.83 -14.44
CA ALA A 21 20.92 -4.24 -14.13
C ALA A 21 19.57 -4.95 -13.96
N ILE A 22 18.61 -4.29 -13.29
CA ILE A 22 17.24 -4.82 -13.16
C ILE A 22 16.59 -4.98 -14.53
N LEU A 23 16.68 -3.97 -15.38
CA LEU A 23 16.14 -4.04 -16.75
C LEU A 23 16.80 -5.16 -17.56
N PHE A 24 18.12 -5.30 -17.48
CA PHE A 24 18.82 -6.41 -18.12
C PHE A 24 18.30 -7.77 -17.63
N TRP A 25 18.12 -7.96 -16.32
CA TRP A 25 17.60 -9.19 -15.74
C TRP A 25 16.14 -9.47 -16.09
N MET A 26 15.32 -8.42 -16.24
CA MET A 26 13.96 -8.52 -16.75
C MET A 26 13.97 -9.09 -18.18
N HIS A 27 14.80 -8.54 -19.06
CA HIS A 27 14.89 -8.98 -20.44
C HIS A 27 15.51 -10.39 -20.59
N SER A 28 16.44 -10.77 -19.72
CA SER A 28 17.02 -12.12 -19.69
C SER A 28 16.18 -13.13 -18.91
N LEU A 29 15.04 -12.72 -18.33
CA LEU A 29 14.17 -13.55 -17.49
C LEU A 29 14.90 -14.19 -16.29
N ASP A 30 15.87 -13.46 -15.72
CA ASP A 30 16.69 -13.88 -14.58
C ASP A 30 15.93 -13.74 -13.24
N VAL A 31 14.94 -14.60 -13.03
CA VAL A 31 14.03 -14.56 -11.86
C VAL A 31 14.79 -14.56 -10.53
N GLU A 32 15.82 -15.39 -10.37
CA GLU A 32 16.58 -15.46 -9.11
C GLU A 32 17.25 -14.13 -8.74
N LYS A 33 17.78 -13.41 -9.75
CA LYS A 33 18.47 -12.14 -9.53
C LYS A 33 17.46 -11.04 -9.19
N LEU A 34 16.29 -11.07 -9.82
CA LEU A 34 15.19 -10.16 -9.51
C LEU A 34 14.64 -10.40 -8.10
N GLU A 35 14.42 -11.65 -7.70
CA GLU A 35 13.99 -12.00 -6.34
C GLU A 35 15.02 -11.55 -5.28
N TYR A 36 16.32 -11.72 -5.58
CA TYR A 36 17.38 -11.24 -4.71
C TYR A 36 17.34 -9.72 -4.57
N ALA A 37 17.23 -9.00 -5.69
CA ALA A 37 17.15 -7.54 -5.70
C ALA A 37 15.91 -7.01 -4.98
N LEU A 38 14.78 -7.71 -5.07
CA LEU A 38 13.55 -7.38 -4.35
C LEU A 38 13.71 -7.50 -2.83
N LYS A 39 14.57 -8.40 -2.33
CA LYS A 39 14.83 -8.55 -0.88
C LYS A 39 15.89 -7.59 -0.36
N HIS A 40 16.98 -7.41 -1.11
CA HIS A 40 18.21 -6.79 -0.60
C HIS A 40 18.54 -5.43 -1.24
N GLY A 41 17.83 -5.04 -2.29
CA GLY A 41 18.06 -3.77 -2.96
C GLY A 41 17.60 -2.56 -2.14
N ASN A 42 17.96 -1.37 -2.64
CA ASN A 42 17.40 -0.11 -2.17
C ASN A 42 15.93 0.05 -2.60
N TYR A 43 15.23 1.06 -2.10
CA TYR A 43 13.80 1.24 -2.37
C TYR A 43 13.47 1.33 -3.87
N ASN A 44 14.34 1.95 -4.67
CA ASN A 44 14.11 2.09 -6.10
C ASN A 44 14.27 0.75 -6.82
N THR A 45 15.35 0.02 -6.51
CA THR A 45 15.64 -1.27 -7.15
C THR A 45 14.70 -2.36 -6.68
N ARG A 46 14.20 -2.31 -5.44
CA ARG A 46 13.16 -3.24 -4.96
C ARG A 46 11.86 -3.03 -5.73
N ARG A 47 11.44 -1.78 -5.92
CA ARG A 47 10.28 -1.44 -6.75
C ARG A 47 10.46 -1.97 -8.17
N LEU A 48 11.56 -1.63 -8.82
CA LEU A 48 11.86 -2.08 -10.19
C LEU A 48 11.95 -3.60 -10.29
N ALA A 49 12.47 -4.28 -9.26
CA ALA A 49 12.53 -5.74 -9.23
C ALA A 49 11.13 -6.35 -9.14
N ALA A 50 10.22 -5.78 -8.35
CA ALA A 50 8.84 -6.23 -8.28
C ALA A 50 8.10 -5.99 -9.62
N GLU A 51 8.29 -4.82 -10.24
CA GLU A 51 7.76 -4.51 -11.58
C GLU A 51 8.33 -5.47 -12.64
N ALA A 52 9.63 -5.79 -12.59
CA ALA A 52 10.23 -6.76 -13.50
C ALA A 52 9.69 -8.19 -13.28
N LEU A 53 9.41 -8.58 -12.04
CA LEU A 53 8.80 -9.88 -11.71
C LEU A 53 7.34 -9.99 -12.18
N GLU A 54 6.64 -8.88 -12.42
CA GLU A 54 5.33 -8.89 -13.08
C GLU A 54 5.42 -9.51 -14.48
N HIS A 55 6.49 -9.19 -15.22
CA HIS A 55 6.69 -9.65 -16.60
C HIS A 55 7.49 -10.95 -16.71
N ALA A 56 8.53 -11.09 -15.87
CA ALA A 56 9.47 -12.20 -15.94
C ALA A 56 9.22 -13.30 -14.90
N GLY A 57 8.43 -13.00 -13.86
CA GLY A 57 8.23 -13.88 -12.72
C GLY A 57 7.50 -15.17 -13.06
N LYS A 58 7.61 -16.12 -12.15
CA LYS A 58 6.89 -17.40 -12.21
C LYS A 58 6.13 -17.59 -10.91
N CYS A 59 5.26 -18.60 -10.82
CA CYS A 59 4.58 -18.92 -9.57
C CYS A 59 5.53 -19.24 -8.41
N SER A 60 6.78 -19.62 -8.69
CA SER A 60 7.83 -19.76 -7.68
C SER A 60 8.19 -18.46 -6.95
N SER A 61 7.90 -17.30 -7.56
CA SER A 61 8.21 -15.97 -7.02
C SER A 61 7.14 -15.45 -6.06
N VAL A 62 5.98 -16.12 -5.98
CA VAL A 62 4.86 -15.74 -5.11
C VAL A 62 5.29 -15.54 -3.65
N PRO A 63 6.09 -16.43 -3.00
CA PRO A 63 6.50 -16.24 -1.62
C PRO A 63 7.33 -14.97 -1.41
N VAL A 64 8.20 -14.63 -2.37
CA VAL A 64 9.04 -13.42 -2.30
C VAL A 64 8.20 -12.17 -2.46
N LEU A 65 7.26 -12.18 -3.40
CA LEU A 65 6.34 -11.06 -3.62
C LEU A 65 5.37 -10.87 -2.44
N LEU A 66 4.85 -11.96 -1.85
CA LEU A 66 4.04 -11.92 -0.64
C LEU A 66 4.79 -11.32 0.55
N HIS A 67 6.11 -11.50 0.63
CA HIS A 67 6.90 -10.80 1.63
C HIS A 67 6.98 -9.30 1.32
N ALA A 68 7.18 -8.94 0.05
CA ALA A 68 7.34 -7.56 -0.39
C ALA A 68 6.05 -6.71 -0.28
N ILE A 69 4.85 -7.29 -0.18
CA ILE A 69 3.62 -6.51 0.08
C ILE A 69 3.64 -5.79 1.45
N ASN A 70 4.53 -6.22 2.35
CA ASN A 70 4.77 -5.59 3.66
C ASN A 70 5.97 -4.64 3.67
N ASP A 71 6.53 -4.30 2.50
CA ASP A 71 7.61 -3.32 2.42
C ASP A 71 7.16 -1.98 3.02
N LYS A 72 8.09 -1.32 3.72
CA LYS A 72 7.88 -0.02 4.36
C LYS A 72 7.59 1.08 3.33
N VAL A 73 8.08 0.92 2.11
CA VAL A 73 7.88 1.87 1.02
C VAL A 73 6.63 1.45 0.23
N GLN A 74 5.60 2.29 0.30
CA GLN A 74 4.30 2.02 -0.31
C GLN A 74 4.39 1.68 -1.80
N ASN A 75 5.28 2.34 -2.56
CA ASN A 75 5.46 2.07 -3.98
C ASN A 75 5.99 0.65 -4.25
N VAL A 76 6.88 0.14 -3.39
CA VAL A 76 7.38 -1.26 -3.49
C VAL A 76 6.27 -2.24 -3.17
N SER A 77 5.51 -1.97 -2.10
CA SER A 77 4.37 -2.79 -1.68
C SER A 77 3.31 -2.90 -2.79
N ILE A 78 3.00 -1.79 -3.47
CA ILE A 78 2.04 -1.77 -4.58
C ILE A 78 2.58 -2.53 -5.80
N ALA A 79 3.85 -2.31 -6.17
CA ALA A 79 4.46 -3.03 -7.27
C ALA A 79 4.44 -4.55 -7.02
N ALA A 80 4.68 -5.00 -5.78
CA ALA A 80 4.58 -6.41 -5.42
C ALA A 80 3.15 -6.95 -5.52
N LEU A 81 2.13 -6.16 -5.15
CA LEU A 81 0.72 -6.56 -5.30
C LEU A 81 0.33 -6.69 -6.77
N ASN A 82 0.74 -5.74 -7.62
CA ASN A 82 0.48 -5.79 -9.06
C ASN A 82 1.12 -7.03 -9.69
N ALA A 83 2.37 -7.33 -9.32
CA ALA A 83 3.05 -8.54 -9.78
C ALA A 83 2.34 -9.83 -9.33
N LEU A 84 1.84 -9.90 -8.09
CA LEU A 84 1.06 -11.06 -7.63
C LEU A 84 -0.25 -11.24 -8.40
N GLU A 85 -0.94 -10.15 -8.72
CA GLU A 85 -2.16 -10.17 -9.51
C GLU A 85 -1.89 -10.62 -10.96
N ALA A 86 -0.84 -10.09 -11.59
CA ALA A 86 -0.45 -10.43 -12.95
C ALA A 86 0.01 -11.89 -13.10
N LEU A 87 0.72 -12.42 -12.10
CA LEU A 87 1.18 -13.81 -12.12
C LEU A 87 0.02 -14.81 -12.13
N GLY A 88 -1.15 -14.44 -11.61
CA GLY A 88 -2.38 -15.22 -11.75
C GLY A 88 -2.27 -16.67 -11.26
N CYS A 89 -1.34 -16.97 -10.35
CA CYS A 89 -1.17 -18.31 -9.81
C CYS A 89 -2.45 -18.66 -9.04
N ASN A 90 -3.12 -19.75 -9.46
CA ASN A 90 -4.48 -20.17 -9.08
C ASN A 90 -4.67 -20.55 -7.59
N ASP A 91 -3.91 -19.94 -6.68
CA ASP A 91 -4.09 -20.10 -5.25
C ASP A 91 -5.12 -19.08 -4.74
N GLU A 92 -6.29 -19.59 -4.37
CA GLU A 92 -7.40 -18.80 -3.84
C GLU A 92 -7.01 -17.99 -2.61
N LEU A 93 -6.12 -18.54 -1.75
CA LEU A 93 -5.64 -17.83 -0.56
C LEU A 93 -4.83 -16.61 -0.95
N VAL A 94 -3.91 -16.76 -1.90
CA VAL A 94 -3.06 -15.67 -2.40
C VAL A 94 -3.93 -14.59 -3.04
N ILE A 95 -4.89 -14.96 -3.88
CA ILE A 95 -5.85 -14.03 -4.50
C ILE A 95 -6.63 -13.25 -3.42
N SER A 96 -7.11 -13.94 -2.38
CA SER A 96 -7.86 -13.30 -1.30
C SER A 96 -7.02 -12.29 -0.50
N ILE A 97 -5.75 -12.62 -0.24
CA ILE A 97 -4.78 -11.77 0.48
C ILE A 97 -4.46 -10.53 -0.36
N THR A 98 -4.15 -10.72 -1.65
CA THR A 98 -3.84 -9.63 -2.58
C THR A 98 -5.01 -8.67 -2.68
N ARG A 99 -6.24 -9.16 -2.87
CA ARG A 99 -7.45 -8.33 -2.95
C ARG A 99 -7.72 -7.54 -1.66
N LYS A 100 -7.64 -8.19 -0.51
CA LYS A 100 -7.82 -7.52 0.80
C LYS A 100 -6.79 -6.42 1.00
N ARG A 101 -5.53 -6.69 0.67
CA ARG A 101 -4.43 -5.72 0.80
C ARG A 101 -4.61 -4.54 -0.16
N PHE A 102 -5.00 -4.78 -1.40
CA PHE A 102 -5.26 -3.74 -2.39
C PHE A 102 -6.39 -2.80 -1.94
N ASN A 103 -7.50 -3.36 -1.43
CA ASN A 103 -8.60 -2.58 -0.87
C ASN A 103 -8.16 -1.71 0.32
N TRP A 104 -7.37 -2.28 1.25
CA TRP A 104 -6.83 -1.51 2.37
C TRP A 104 -5.97 -0.32 1.90
N VAL A 105 -5.10 -0.52 0.90
CA VAL A 105 -4.28 0.57 0.34
C VAL A 105 -5.16 1.66 -0.29
N LYS A 106 -6.21 1.28 -1.02
CA LYS A 106 -7.18 2.22 -1.61
C LYS A 106 -7.90 3.04 -0.53
N GLU A 107 -8.39 2.38 0.52
CA GLU A 107 -9.05 3.07 1.63
C GLU A 107 -8.17 4.08 2.35
N VAL A 108 -6.89 3.75 2.57
CA VAL A 108 -5.93 4.67 3.19
C VAL A 108 -5.77 5.93 2.34
N ARG A 109 -5.58 5.76 1.02
CA ARG A 109 -5.47 6.88 0.07
C ARG A 109 -6.73 7.74 0.04
N ASP A 110 -7.91 7.12 0.01
CA ASP A 110 -9.19 7.83 0.02
C ASP A 110 -9.39 8.63 1.32
N LYS A 111 -8.98 8.07 2.47
CA LYS A 111 -9.02 8.76 3.77
C LYS A 111 -8.08 9.96 3.79
N GLU A 112 -6.86 9.82 3.26
CA GLU A 112 -5.89 10.91 3.14
C GLU A 112 -6.39 12.02 2.22
N ALA A 113 -6.91 11.66 1.04
CA ALA A 113 -7.51 12.61 0.10
C ALA A 113 -8.68 13.39 0.74
N LYS A 114 -9.56 12.71 1.48
CA LYS A 114 -10.64 13.34 2.24
C LYS A 114 -10.12 14.30 3.32
N ARG A 115 -9.07 13.91 4.04
CA ARG A 115 -8.44 14.77 5.07
C ARG A 115 -7.87 16.03 4.42
N GLU A 116 -7.13 15.89 3.33
CA GLU A 116 -6.53 17.05 2.64
C GLU A 116 -7.61 17.97 2.07
N ALA A 117 -8.65 17.43 1.43
CA ALA A 117 -9.79 18.20 0.95
C ALA A 117 -10.57 18.93 2.06
N ASN A 118 -10.49 18.45 3.31
CA ASN A 118 -11.18 19.03 4.46
C ASN A 118 -10.31 19.97 5.31
N LYS A 119 -8.99 19.99 5.11
CA LYS A 119 -8.02 20.75 5.91
C LYS A 119 -8.31 22.26 5.97
N GLY A 120 -8.91 22.81 4.91
CA GLY A 120 -9.33 24.21 4.83
C GLY A 120 -10.81 24.47 5.13
N LYS A 121 -11.62 23.43 5.37
CA LYS A 121 -13.07 23.58 5.57
C LYS A 121 -13.38 24.00 7.01
N LYS A 122 -13.78 25.26 7.18
CA LYS A 122 -14.33 25.77 8.44
C LYS A 122 -15.80 25.37 8.56
N HIS A 123 -16.11 24.59 9.58
CA HIS A 123 -17.49 24.22 9.90
C HIS A 123 -18.03 25.23 10.93
N LYS A 124 -19.23 25.78 10.70
CA LYS A 124 -19.91 26.59 11.71
C LYS A 124 -20.30 25.66 12.87
N ILE A 125 -19.52 25.68 13.94
CA ILE A 125 -19.85 24.96 15.17
C ILE A 125 -20.88 25.81 15.91
N TYR A 126 -22.16 25.46 15.77
CA TYR A 126 -23.22 26.09 16.56
C TYR A 126 -23.03 25.69 18.02
N ARG A 127 -22.68 26.67 18.86
CA ARG A 127 -22.64 26.51 20.30
C ARG A 127 -24.07 26.57 20.81
N TRP A 128 -24.65 25.40 21.09
CA TRP A 128 -25.92 25.34 21.81
C TRP A 128 -25.66 25.81 23.23
N GLU A 129 -26.11 27.02 23.55
CA GLU A 129 -26.18 27.44 24.94
C GLU A 129 -27.17 26.53 25.66
N ARG A 130 -26.79 26.00 26.82
CA ARG A 130 -27.75 25.31 27.69
C ARG A 130 -28.87 26.30 27.95
N ALA A 131 -30.10 25.93 27.58
CA ALA A 131 -31.27 26.71 27.88
C ALA A 131 -31.22 27.14 29.35
N SER A 132 -31.40 28.44 29.62
CA SER A 132 -31.37 28.92 30.99
C SER A 132 -32.35 28.11 31.84
N LYS A 133 -32.03 27.90 33.12
CA LYS A 133 -32.90 27.15 34.04
C LYS A 133 -34.36 27.61 33.94
N LYS A 134 -34.57 28.93 33.83
CA LYS A 134 -35.86 29.59 33.61
C LYS A 134 -36.55 29.19 32.29
N SER A 135 -35.82 29.09 31.19
CA SER A 135 -36.35 28.62 29.90
C SER A 135 -36.73 27.14 29.95
N PHE A 136 -35.89 26.30 30.57
CA PHE A 136 -36.16 24.87 30.74
C PHE A 136 -37.39 24.64 31.61
N ASP A 137 -37.48 25.31 32.75
CA ASP A 137 -38.60 25.18 33.69
C ASP A 137 -39.92 25.69 33.07
N ARG A 138 -39.87 26.74 32.23
CA ARG A 138 -41.04 27.22 31.47
C ARG A 138 -41.54 26.19 30.46
N VAL A 139 -40.64 25.58 29.68
CA VAL A 139 -41.00 24.52 28.72
C VAL A 139 -41.54 23.29 29.46
N LYS A 140 -40.93 22.92 30.58
CA LYS A 140 -41.39 21.83 31.44
C LYS A 140 -42.82 22.07 31.96
N GLU A 141 -43.16 23.30 32.36
CA GLU A 141 -44.53 23.65 32.76
C GLU A 141 -45.53 23.63 31.59
N GLN A 142 -45.13 24.05 30.39
CA GLN A 142 -46.00 23.98 29.21
C GLN A 142 -46.32 22.53 28.81
N LEU A 143 -45.36 21.62 28.95
CA LEU A 143 -45.53 20.20 28.65
C LEU A 143 -46.43 19.45 29.64
N LYS A 144 -46.67 20.01 30.83
CA LYS A 144 -47.65 19.46 31.79
C LYS A 144 -49.09 19.80 31.42
N ARG A 145 -49.31 20.74 30.51
CA ARG A 145 -50.65 21.11 30.07
C ARG A 145 -51.14 20.04 29.09
N PRO A 146 -52.41 19.59 29.20
CA PRO A 146 -52.97 18.65 28.25
C PRO A 146 -52.91 19.29 26.86
N ILE A 147 -52.44 18.51 25.88
CA ILE A 147 -52.46 18.91 24.48
C ILE A 147 -53.95 19.06 24.10
N ARG A 148 -54.32 20.26 23.66
CA ARG A 148 -55.67 20.55 23.18
C ARG A 148 -55.93 19.86 21.85
#